data_AF-L0IC52-F1
#
_entry.id   AF-L0IC52-F1
#
_cell.length_a   1.000
_cell.length_b   1.000
_cell.length_c   1.000
_cell.angle_alpha   90.00
_cell.angle_beta   90.00
_cell.angle_gamma   90.00
#
_symmetry.space_group_name_H-M   'P 1'
#
loop_
_entity.id
_entity.type
_entity.pdbx_description
1 polymer ?
#
loop_
_entity_poly.entity_id
_entity_poly.type
_entity_poly.pdbx_seq_one_letter_code
_entity_poly.pdbx_strand_id
1 'polypeptide(L)'
;MTRRLPLPDVRPTQLYISSEKLEGVLDWFDFDEPNGDPLPAFEHEGTWYLSDGHTRAVAAVLAGAETLQIRRDEHVREEYDFDAYLTCIEWCDDAGVETVRDLIGRVVEPETFEERWSERCQSIHE
;
A
#
# COMPACT_ATOMS: atom_id res chain seq x y z
N MET A 1 -6.38 -11.73 12.32
CA MET A 1 -5.59 -11.24 13.49
C MET A 1 -5.03 -9.84 13.18
N THR A 2 -5.09 -8.89 14.11
CA THR A 2 -4.48 -7.55 13.97
C THR A 2 -3.12 -7.49 14.68
N ARG A 3 -2.21 -6.66 14.16
CA ARG A 3 -0.85 -6.43 14.70
C ARG A 3 -0.44 -4.99 14.45
N ARG A 4 0.42 -4.44 15.31
CA ARG A 4 1.06 -3.14 15.09
C ARG A 4 2.53 -3.37 14.78
N LEU A 5 2.98 -2.88 13.63
CA LEU A 5 4.36 -3.07 13.16
C LEU A 5 5.04 -1.72 12.92
N PRO A 6 6.36 -1.62 13.17
CA PRO A 6 7.17 -0.50 12.69
C PRO A 6 6.99 -0.26 11.19
N LEU A 7 7.03 0.99 10.77
CA LEU A 7 6.88 1.34 9.35
C LEU A 7 7.89 0.63 8.42
N PRO A 8 9.18 0.47 8.78
CA PRO A 8 10.14 -0.26 7.94
C PRO A 8 9.83 -1.75 7.78
N ASP A 9 8.99 -2.32 8.65
CA ASP A 9 8.63 -3.74 8.63
C ASP A 9 7.39 -4.02 7.77
N VAL A 10 6.80 -2.98 7.15
CA VAL A 10 5.61 -3.09 6.28
C VAL A 10 5.93 -2.48 4.91
N ARG A 11 6.02 -3.34 3.91
CA ARG A 11 6.31 -2.96 2.52
C ARG A 11 5.03 -2.73 1.71
N PRO A 12 5.03 -1.81 0.74
CA PRO A 12 3.93 -1.66 -0.20
C PRO A 12 4.02 -2.64 -1.36
N THR A 13 2.87 -2.93 -1.97
CA THR A 13 2.72 -3.64 -3.26
C THR A 13 2.21 -2.71 -4.37
N GLN A 14 2.46 -1.40 -4.24
CA GLN A 14 1.99 -0.38 -5.16
C GLN A 14 3.08 0.65 -5.43
N LEU A 15 3.22 1.07 -6.69
CA LEU A 15 4.28 2.01 -7.08
C LEU A 15 3.92 3.49 -6.92
N TYR A 16 2.65 3.85 -7.07
CA TYR A 16 2.20 5.23 -7.14
C TYR A 16 0.95 5.45 -6.29
N ILE A 17 0.65 6.70 -5.95
CA ILE A 17 -0.59 7.06 -5.26
C ILE A 17 -1.30 8.09 -6.13
N SER A 18 -2.59 7.91 -6.41
CA SER A 18 -3.39 8.94 -7.08
C SER A 18 -3.60 10.12 -6.14
N SER A 19 -3.33 11.33 -6.61
CA SER A 19 -3.55 12.58 -5.86
C SER A 19 -5.04 12.74 -5.48
N GLU A 20 -5.96 12.43 -6.39
CA GLU A 20 -7.41 12.44 -6.13
C GLU A 20 -7.81 11.42 -5.06
N LYS A 21 -7.29 10.18 -5.12
CA LYS A 21 -7.55 9.18 -4.08
C LYS A 21 -7.00 9.62 -2.73
N LEU A 22 -5.83 10.25 -2.73
CA LEU A 22 -5.24 10.78 -1.50
C LEU A 22 -6.09 11.90 -0.93
N GLU A 23 -6.47 12.90 -1.72
CA GLU A 23 -7.40 13.98 -1.30
C GLU A 23 -8.67 13.40 -0.67
N GLY A 24 -9.31 12.44 -1.34
CA GLY A 24 -10.50 11.79 -0.83
C GLY A 24 -10.29 11.00 0.46
N VAL A 25 -9.07 10.53 0.76
CA VAL A 25 -8.72 9.96 2.08
C VAL A 25 -8.53 11.06 3.11
N LEU A 26 -7.78 12.12 2.76
CA LEU A 26 -7.48 13.21 3.68
C LEU A 26 -8.73 13.96 4.16
N ASP A 27 -9.81 13.96 3.39
CA ASP A 27 -11.10 14.57 3.75
C ASP A 27 -11.77 13.96 4.99
N TRP A 28 -11.52 12.68 5.28
CA TRP A 28 -12.13 11.97 6.42
C TRP A 28 -11.12 11.34 7.37
N PHE A 29 -9.83 11.36 7.04
CA PHE A 29 -8.78 10.75 7.84
C PHE A 29 -8.58 11.49 9.17
N ASP A 30 -8.54 10.74 10.28
CA ASP A 30 -8.22 11.28 11.60
C ASP A 30 -6.70 11.32 11.81
N PHE A 31 -6.13 12.52 11.77
CA PHE A 31 -4.69 12.75 11.96
C PHE A 31 -4.23 12.58 13.41
N ASP A 32 -5.13 12.69 14.39
CA ASP A 32 -4.82 12.46 15.80
C ASP A 32 -4.80 10.95 16.12
N GLU A 33 -5.53 10.15 15.33
CA GLU A 33 -5.56 8.67 15.41
C GLU A 33 -5.20 7.98 14.08
N PRO A 34 -3.95 8.12 13.59
CA PRO A 34 -3.56 7.66 12.25
C PRO A 34 -3.50 6.13 12.08
N ASN A 35 -3.81 5.39 13.13
CA ASN A 35 -3.83 3.93 13.18
C ASN A 35 -5.21 3.35 13.52
N GLY A 36 -6.28 4.15 13.39
CA GLY A 36 -7.65 3.74 13.77
C GLY A 36 -8.07 2.41 13.15
N ASP A 37 -8.31 2.39 11.84
CA ASP A 37 -8.68 1.17 11.12
C ASP A 37 -7.45 0.40 10.61
N PRO A 38 -7.29 -0.89 10.97
CA PRO A 38 -6.19 -1.70 10.48
C PRO A 38 -6.14 -1.77 8.94
N LEU A 39 -4.92 -1.71 8.39
CA LEU A 39 -4.64 -1.89 6.98
C LEU A 39 -4.56 -3.39 6.64
N PRO A 40 -5.20 -3.87 5.56
CA PRO A 40 -5.10 -5.25 5.14
C PRO A 40 -3.67 -5.55 4.64
N ALA A 41 -3.10 -6.65 5.11
CA ALA A 41 -1.72 -7.02 4.82
C ALA A 41 -1.54 -8.54 4.85
N PHE A 42 -0.55 -9.05 4.13
CA PHE A 42 -0.19 -10.46 4.12
C PHE A 42 1.31 -10.63 4.36
N GLU A 43 1.70 -11.86 4.70
CA GLU A 43 3.10 -12.21 4.93
C GLU A 43 3.60 -13.07 3.76
N HIS A 44 4.76 -12.71 3.21
CA HIS A 44 5.45 -13.48 2.18
C HIS A 44 6.95 -13.47 2.50
N GLU A 45 7.55 -14.67 2.57
CA GLU A 45 8.97 -14.87 2.90
C GLU A 45 9.46 -14.12 4.15
N GLY A 46 8.61 -14.05 5.19
CA GLY A 46 8.93 -13.41 6.46
C GLY A 46 8.80 -11.88 6.47
N THR A 47 8.36 -11.28 5.36
CA THR A 47 8.11 -9.83 5.22
C THR A 47 6.61 -9.56 5.14
N TRP A 48 6.16 -8.45 5.73
CA TRP A 48 4.77 -8.01 5.63
C TRP A 48 4.58 -7.03 4.48
N TYR A 49 3.55 -7.28 3.69
CA TYR A 49 3.15 -6.47 2.56
C TYR A 49 1.71 -6.00 2.71
N LEU A 50 1.42 -4.74 2.38
CA LEU A 50 0.04 -4.28 2.25
C LEU A 50 -0.62 -5.01 1.07
N SER A 51 -1.80 -5.60 1.27
CA SER A 51 -2.63 -6.05 0.13
C SER A 51 -3.46 -4.89 -0.43
N ASP A 52 -3.86 -3.95 0.42
CA ASP A 52 -4.62 -2.76 0.06
C ASP A 52 -4.43 -1.67 1.14
N GLY A 53 -4.97 -0.48 0.91
CA GLY A 53 -4.96 0.63 1.85
C GLY A 53 -3.70 1.50 1.77
N HIS A 54 -2.91 1.42 0.70
CA HIS A 54 -1.67 2.18 0.52
C HIS A 54 -1.89 3.69 0.64
N THR A 55 -3.01 4.22 0.15
CA THR A 55 -3.37 5.65 0.30
C THR A 55 -3.60 6.04 1.77
N ARG A 56 -4.28 5.18 2.56
CA ARG A 56 -4.45 5.38 4.00
C ARG A 56 -3.14 5.24 4.75
N ALA A 57 -2.27 4.32 4.31
CA ALA A 57 -0.92 4.18 4.85
C ALA A 57 -0.11 5.45 4.63
N VAL A 58 -0.18 6.07 3.44
CA VAL A 58 0.46 7.37 3.18
C VAL A 58 -0.11 8.46 4.06
N ALA A 59 -1.43 8.56 4.22
CA ALA A 59 -2.05 9.52 5.15
C ALA A 59 -1.55 9.33 6.59
N ALA A 60 -1.42 8.09 7.06
CA ALA A 60 -0.85 7.79 8.38
C ALA A 60 0.60 8.26 8.51
N VAL A 61 1.43 8.08 7.48
CA VAL A 61 2.82 8.58 7.49
C VAL A 61 2.85 10.12 7.47
N LEU A 62 1.98 10.77 6.70
CA LEU A 62 1.86 12.24 6.68
C LEU A 62 1.42 12.79 8.04
N ALA A 63 0.63 12.03 8.81
CA ALA A 63 0.26 12.33 10.20
C ALA A 63 1.40 12.05 11.21
N GLY A 64 2.57 11.57 10.76
CA GLY A 64 3.72 11.30 11.62
C GLY A 64 3.72 9.91 12.27
N ALA A 65 2.94 8.95 11.75
CA ALA A 65 2.97 7.59 12.27
C ALA A 65 4.31 6.88 11.99
N GLU A 66 4.93 6.36 13.05
CA GLU A 66 6.15 5.52 12.98
C GLU A 66 5.83 4.01 12.92
N THR A 67 4.55 3.66 13.03
CA THR A 67 4.04 2.29 13.02
C THR A 67 2.70 2.23 12.29
N LEU A 68 2.40 1.09 11.68
CA LEU A 68 1.11 0.80 11.08
C LEU A 68 0.36 -0.30 11.84
N GLN A 69 -0.93 -0.08 12.06
CA GLN A 69 -1.86 -1.12 12.49
C GLN A 69 -2.31 -1.91 11.26
N ILE A 70 -2.00 -3.20 11.23
CA ILE A 70 -2.33 -4.10 10.13
C ILE A 70 -3.27 -5.20 10.58
N ARG A 71 -4.04 -5.74 9.64
CA ARG A 71 -4.83 -6.97 9.80
C ARG A 71 -4.37 -7.97 8.74
N ARG A 72 -4.12 -9.20 9.16
CA ARG A 72 -3.85 -10.29 8.21
C ARG A 72 -5.03 -10.43 7.24
N ASP A 73 -4.72 -10.34 5.96
CA ASP A 73 -5.61 -10.65 4.85
C ASP A 73 -5.46 -12.13 4.52
N GLU A 74 -6.49 -12.90 4.89
CA GLU A 74 -6.50 -14.36 4.72
C GLU A 74 -6.89 -14.76 3.29
N HIS A 75 -7.44 -13.82 2.51
CA HIS A 75 -7.99 -14.07 1.16
C HIS A 75 -6.93 -13.89 0.06
N VAL A 76 -5.81 -13.23 0.34
CA VAL A 76 -4.75 -12.95 -0.65
C VAL A 76 -4.23 -14.17 -1.38
N ARG A 77 -4.14 -15.32 -0.70
CA ARG A 77 -3.62 -16.55 -1.33
C ARG A 77 -4.70 -17.47 -1.89
N GLU A 78 -5.95 -17.26 -1.51
CA GLU A 78 -7.05 -18.19 -1.81
C GLU A 78 -8.04 -17.61 -2.82
N GLU A 79 -8.25 -16.30 -2.79
CA GLU A 79 -9.26 -15.60 -3.60
C GLU A 79 -8.65 -14.64 -4.63
N TYR A 80 -7.47 -14.09 -4.35
CA TYR A 80 -6.80 -13.18 -5.27
C TYR A 80 -5.74 -13.91 -6.11
N ASP A 81 -5.40 -13.29 -7.23
CA ASP A 81 -4.25 -13.69 -8.03
C ASP A 81 -2.96 -13.35 -7.27
N PHE A 82 -2.45 -14.33 -6.52
CA PHE A 82 -1.27 -14.14 -5.70
C PHE A 82 -0.02 -13.84 -6.56
N ASP A 83 0.05 -14.36 -7.78
CA ASP A 83 1.17 -14.12 -8.70
C ASP A 83 1.21 -12.65 -9.16
N ALA A 84 0.05 -12.00 -9.24
CA ALA A 84 -0.02 -10.55 -9.46
C ALA A 84 0.60 -9.77 -8.29
N TYR A 85 0.39 -10.19 -7.04
CA TYR A 85 1.06 -9.56 -5.90
C TYR A 85 2.58 -9.79 -5.92
N LEU A 86 3.05 -10.97 -6.31
CA LEU A 86 4.49 -11.23 -6.47
C LEU A 86 5.11 -10.31 -7.52
N THR A 87 4.44 -10.15 -8.66
CA THR A 87 4.85 -9.22 -9.72
C THR A 87 4.91 -7.77 -9.22
N CYS A 88 3.91 -7.35 -8.44
CA CYS A 88 3.90 -6.01 -7.83
C CYS A 88 5.04 -5.82 -6.82
N ILE A 89 5.39 -6.85 -6.04
CA ILE A 89 6.54 -6.83 -5.12
C ILE A 89 7.84 -6.64 -5.90
N GLU A 90 8.05 -7.42 -6.96
CA GLU A 90 9.23 -7.29 -7.83
C GLU A 90 9.36 -5.88 -8.42
N TRP A 91 8.24 -5.29 -8.88
CA TRP A 91 8.25 -3.92 -9.37
C TRP A 91 8.59 -2.89 -8.31
N CYS A 92 8.11 -3.06 -7.08
CA CYS A 92 8.49 -2.21 -5.95
C CYS A 92 9.99 -2.32 -5.68
N ASP A 93 10.54 -3.53 -5.65
CA ASP A 93 11.97 -3.76 -5.41
C ASP A 93 12.83 -3.13 -6.52
N ASP A 94 12.49 -3.36 -7.79
CA ASP A 94 13.18 -2.77 -8.96
C ASP A 94 13.16 -1.24 -8.95
N ALA A 95 12.04 -0.66 -8.48
CA ALA A 95 11.89 0.78 -8.41
C ALA A 95 12.44 1.39 -7.11
N GLY A 96 12.90 0.58 -6.14
CA GLY A 96 13.34 1.05 -4.83
C GLY A 96 12.21 1.60 -3.94
N VAL A 97 11.03 1.00 -4.01
CA VAL A 97 9.90 1.28 -3.10
C VAL A 97 9.90 0.25 -1.98
N GLU A 98 10.64 0.53 -0.91
CA GLU A 98 10.79 -0.42 0.18
C GLU A 98 9.80 -0.17 1.32
N THR A 99 9.35 1.07 1.48
CA THR A 99 8.48 1.48 2.59
C THR A 99 7.36 2.39 2.10
N VAL A 100 6.32 2.55 2.93
CA VAL A 100 5.23 3.50 2.64
C VAL A 100 5.73 4.94 2.51
N ARG A 101 6.86 5.32 3.12
CA ARG A 101 7.46 6.67 2.95
C ARG A 101 7.87 6.93 1.51
N ASP A 102 8.32 5.91 0.79
CA ASP A 102 8.78 6.03 -0.59
C ASP A 102 7.62 6.39 -1.54
N LEU A 103 6.37 6.17 -1.11
CA LEU A 103 5.17 6.54 -1.86
C LEU A 103 4.83 8.04 -1.78
N ILE A 104 5.34 8.77 -0.78
CA ILE A 104 5.08 10.21 -0.64
C ILE A 104 5.63 10.98 -1.85
N GLY A 105 6.81 10.61 -2.33
CA GLY A 105 7.41 11.18 -3.54
C GLY A 105 6.81 10.67 -4.84
N ARG A 106 5.80 9.80 -4.77
CA ARG A 106 5.17 9.10 -5.90
C ARG A 106 3.66 9.31 -5.96
N VAL A 107 3.19 10.39 -5.34
CA VAL A 107 1.83 10.89 -5.56
C VAL A 107 1.77 11.55 -6.93
N VAL A 108 0.87 11.09 -7.79
CA VAL A 108 0.75 11.51 -9.20
C VAL A 108 -0.70 11.83 -9.54
N GLU A 109 -0.89 12.62 -10.60
CA GLU A 109 -2.23 12.94 -11.11
C GLU A 109 -3.01 11.69 -11.53
N PRO A 110 -4.36 11.71 -11.49
CA PRO A 110 -5.18 10.52 -11.75
C PRO A 110 -4.89 9.85 -13.10
N GLU A 111 -4.66 10.64 -14.16
CA GLU A 111 -4.31 10.12 -15.49
C GLU A 111 -2.98 9.36 -15.47
N THR A 112 -1.98 9.90 -14.77
CA THR A 112 -0.66 9.24 -14.63
C THR A 112 -0.77 7.99 -13.75
N PHE A 113 -1.61 8.01 -12.71
CA PHE A 113 -1.87 6.83 -11.90
C PHE A 113 -2.53 5.73 -12.74
N GLU A 114 -3.50 6.08 -13.58
CA GLU A 114 -4.16 5.11 -14.45
C GLU A 114 -3.18 4.46 -15.40
N GLU A 115 -2.43 5.25 -16.17
CA GLU A 115 -1.47 4.75 -17.16
C GLU A 115 -0.30 3.97 -16.53
N ARG A 116 0.28 4.49 -15.44
CA ARG A 116 1.54 3.94 -14.88
C ARG A 116 1.33 2.88 -13.81
N TRP A 117 0.12 2.75 -13.27
CA TRP A 117 -0.22 1.79 -12.25
C TRP A 117 -1.42 0.94 -12.63
N SER A 118 -2.61 1.51 -12.83
CA SER A 118 -3.84 0.73 -13.07
C SER A 118 -3.71 -0.17 -14.30
N GLU A 119 -3.34 0.40 -15.45
CA GLU A 119 -3.18 -0.34 -16.72
C GLU A 119 -2.05 -1.37 -16.63
N ARG A 120 -0.95 -1.00 -15.97
CA ARG A 120 0.19 -1.90 -15.74
C ARG A 120 -0.20 -3.12 -14.90
N CYS A 121 -1.02 -2.93 -13.86
CA CYS A 121 -1.53 -4.05 -13.06
C CYS A 121 -2.51 -4.91 -13.86
N GLN A 122 -3.36 -4.29 -14.70
CA GLN A 122 -4.30 -5.03 -15.55
C GLN A 122 -3.57 -5.91 -16.57
N SER A 123 -2.43 -5.46 -17.10
CA SER A 123 -1.64 -6.24 -18.08
C SER A 123 -0.99 -7.50 -17.49
N ILE A 124 -1.01 -7.70 -16.16
CA ILE A 124 -0.56 -8.97 -15.56
C ILE A 124 -1.49 -10.12 -15.97
N HIS A 125 -2.77 -9.83 -16.19
CA HIS A 125 -3.79 -10.82 -16.50
C HIS A 125 -4.03 -11.02 -18.02
N GLU A 126 -3.22 -10.40 -18.88
CA GLU A 126 -3.25 -10.56 -20.34
C GLU A 126 -2.28 -11.65 -20.83
#